data_AF-A0A2V3IZI6-F1
#
_entry.id   AF-A0A2V3IZI6-F1
#
_cell.length_a   1.000
_cell.length_b   1.000
_cell.length_c   1.000
_cell.angle_alpha   90.00
_cell.angle_beta   90.00
_cell.angle_gamma   90.00
#
_symmetry.space_group_name_H-M   'P 1'
#
loop_
_entity.id
_entity.type
_entity.pdbx_description
1 polymer ?
#
loop_
_entity_poly.entity_id
_entity_poly.type
_entity_poly.pdbx_seq_one_letter_code
_entity_poly.pdbx_strand_id
1 'polypeptide(L)'
;MAFVAPVSSVFSTSSKSAVCNGRSSFAQFSGLKKVNNTARLQTAEQGSAFGGVSDANDAFFNAVNTMAAPARSTTSPSMKVRVAINGFGRIGRNFIRCWAGRADSNMDVVCINDTSGVKTASHLLKYDSILGTFDSDVVAGEDTITVDGKTIKVVSNRNPLELPWKELNIDIVVEATGVFVDAVGAGKHIQAGAKKVLITAPGKGDGVGTFVVGVNDHEYSHDKYDIVSNASCTTNCMAPFMKVLDEEFGVVRGMMTTTHSYTGDQRLLDAGHRDLRRARSAALNIVPTTTGAAKAVALVVPTLAGKLNGIALRVPTPNVSVCDVVMQVSKKTFKEEVNGALLKAANGSMKGIIKYSDEPLVSCDYRGTDESTIIDSSLTMVMGDDMIKVVAWYDNEWGYSQRVVDLGEVMAAQWK
;
A
#
# COMPACT_ATOMS: atom_id res chain seq x y z
N MET A 1 1.38 10.25 -62.36
CA MET A 1 1.83 11.30 -63.30
C MET A 1 0.84 12.46 -63.12
N ALA A 2 1.14 13.55 -62.41
CA ALA A 2 2.19 14.57 -62.64
C ALA A 2 1.86 15.39 -63.92
N PHE A 3 1.85 16.74 -63.94
CA PHE A 3 2.79 17.72 -63.36
C PHE A 3 2.13 19.12 -63.07
N VAL A 4 2.69 19.90 -62.12
CA VAL A 4 2.85 21.39 -62.02
C VAL A 4 1.65 22.34 -62.36
N ALA A 5 1.16 23.28 -61.51
CA ALA A 5 1.75 24.37 -60.68
C ALA A 5 2.16 25.65 -61.48
N PRO A 6 2.46 26.82 -60.84
CA PRO A 6 1.67 27.64 -59.89
C PRO A 6 1.56 29.13 -60.35
N VAL A 7 0.88 30.02 -59.59
CA VAL A 7 0.94 31.49 -59.79
C VAL A 7 1.08 32.25 -58.46
N SER A 8 2.02 33.21 -58.43
CA SER A 8 2.32 34.17 -57.35
C SER A 8 1.64 35.53 -57.60
N SER A 9 1.40 36.37 -56.58
CA SER A 9 2.32 37.48 -56.20
C SER A 9 1.76 38.21 -54.96
N VAL A 10 2.56 38.41 -53.90
CA VAL A 10 3.42 39.58 -53.58
C VAL A 10 2.68 40.89 -53.27
N PHE A 11 2.78 41.33 -52.02
CA PHE A 11 3.20 42.71 -51.70
C PHE A 11 4.10 42.73 -50.44
N SER A 12 5.09 43.61 -50.45
CA SER A 12 6.11 43.83 -49.40
C SER A 12 5.87 45.22 -48.79
N THR A 13 5.98 45.44 -47.48
CA THR A 13 7.10 46.12 -46.78
C THR A 13 6.67 46.40 -45.32
N SER A 14 7.53 46.62 -44.30
CA SER A 14 9.01 46.47 -44.18
C SER A 14 9.41 46.28 -42.69
N SER A 15 10.72 46.22 -42.44
CA SER A 15 11.45 46.02 -41.19
C SER A 15 11.35 47.12 -40.10
N LYS A 16 11.56 46.71 -38.84
CA LYS A 16 12.60 47.29 -37.95
C LYS A 16 13.07 46.30 -36.89
N SER A 17 14.37 46.21 -36.69
CA SER A 17 15.04 45.35 -35.71
C SER A 17 15.39 46.12 -34.44
N ALA A 18 15.43 45.42 -33.31
CA ALA A 18 16.04 45.90 -32.07
C ALA A 18 16.77 44.74 -31.38
N VAL A 19 18.10 44.86 -31.27
CA VAL A 19 18.95 43.96 -30.50
C VAL A 19 19.10 44.53 -29.09
N CYS A 20 19.05 43.70 -28.06
CA CYS A 20 19.53 44.10 -26.74
C CYS A 20 20.32 42.96 -26.09
N ASN A 21 21.64 43.17 -25.95
CA ASN A 21 22.51 42.33 -25.14
C ASN A 21 22.42 42.80 -23.68
N GLY A 22 22.24 41.87 -22.73
CA GLY A 22 22.22 42.18 -21.30
C GLY A 22 22.72 41.00 -20.47
N ARG A 23 24.03 40.96 -20.17
CA ARG A 23 24.59 40.04 -19.17
C ARG A 23 24.43 40.63 -17.78
N SER A 24 23.90 39.85 -16.85
CA SER A 24 24.05 40.01 -15.40
C SER A 24 24.02 38.60 -14.80
N SER A 25 25.17 38.00 -14.47
CA SER A 25 25.98 38.24 -13.27
C SER A 25 25.42 37.48 -12.05
N PHE A 26 26.23 36.53 -11.57
CA PHE A 26 26.02 35.74 -10.36
C PHE A 26 25.60 36.59 -9.15
N ALA A 27 24.66 36.08 -8.35
CA ALA A 27 24.45 36.46 -6.96
C ALA A 27 24.54 35.21 -6.09
N GLN A 28 25.74 34.94 -5.57
CA GLN A 28 26.03 33.77 -4.74
C GLN A 28 25.78 34.14 -3.27
N PHE A 29 24.59 33.83 -2.74
CA PHE A 29 24.26 34.10 -1.34
C PHE A 29 24.94 33.05 -0.43
N SER A 30 26.08 33.42 0.14
CA SER A 30 26.75 32.70 1.22
C SER A 30 26.65 33.52 2.51
N GLY A 31 26.18 32.92 3.61
CA GLY A 31 26.10 33.64 4.87
C GLY A 31 25.05 33.16 5.86
N LEU A 32 25.17 31.93 6.37
CA LEU A 32 24.57 31.57 7.67
C LEU A 32 25.66 30.94 8.55
N LYS A 33 26.01 31.65 9.62
CA LYS A 33 27.06 31.25 10.57
C LYS A 33 26.57 30.09 11.43
N LYS A 34 27.44 29.10 11.64
CA LYS A 34 27.28 28.14 12.75
C LYS A 34 27.30 28.89 14.08
N VAL A 35 26.33 28.61 14.95
CA VAL A 35 26.40 28.94 16.37
C VAL A 35 26.28 27.62 17.14
N ASN A 36 27.42 27.12 17.61
CA ASN A 36 27.45 26.03 18.58
C ASN A 36 27.19 26.65 19.96
N ASN A 37 26.10 26.26 20.62
CA ASN A 37 25.88 26.59 22.04
C ASN A 37 25.85 25.30 22.88
N THR A 38 27.03 24.84 23.27
CA THR A 38 27.20 23.88 24.36
C THR A 38 27.20 24.62 25.69
N ALA A 39 26.08 24.62 26.40
CA ALA A 39 25.99 25.14 27.76
C ALA A 39 25.73 23.99 28.75
N ARG A 40 26.77 23.57 29.49
CA ARG A 40 26.62 22.70 30.67
C ARG A 40 26.04 23.53 31.81
N LEU A 41 24.90 23.14 32.35
CA LEU A 41 24.39 23.66 33.62
C LEU A 41 25.12 22.96 34.77
N GLN A 42 25.91 23.72 35.54
CA GLN A 42 26.30 23.38 36.89
C GLN A 42 25.22 23.94 37.84
N THR A 43 24.61 23.10 38.65
CA THR A 43 23.75 23.53 39.76
C THR A 43 24.54 23.40 41.06
N ALA A 44 24.75 24.52 41.75
CA ALA A 44 25.42 24.57 43.04
C ALA A 44 24.48 24.14 44.17
N GLU A 45 25.05 23.47 45.19
CA GLU A 45 24.37 23.15 46.43
C GLU A 45 24.23 24.41 47.31
N GLN A 46 23.02 24.68 47.80
CA GLN A 46 22.81 25.42 49.05
C GLN A 46 21.67 24.76 49.82
N GLY A 47 21.98 24.25 51.01
CA GLY A 47 20.98 23.70 51.93
C GLY A 47 20.42 24.78 52.85
N SER A 48 19.17 24.60 53.27
CA SER A 48 18.65 25.16 54.52
C SER A 48 17.69 24.16 55.16
N ALA A 49 17.62 24.17 56.49
CA ALA A 49 17.13 23.03 57.26
C ALA A 49 15.73 23.25 57.85
N PHE A 50 14.85 22.29 57.58
CA PHE A 50 13.74 21.80 58.42
C PHE A 50 13.53 20.33 58.00
N GLY A 51 13.25 19.34 58.84
CA GLY A 51 12.78 19.39 60.22
C GLY A 51 11.90 18.17 60.49
N GLY A 52 12.48 16.97 60.39
CA GLY A 52 11.98 15.68 60.92
C GLY A 52 10.55 15.21 60.59
N VAL A 53 10.43 14.29 59.63
CA VAL A 53 9.59 13.06 59.75
C VAL A 53 10.29 11.93 58.99
N SER A 54 11.08 11.10 59.67
CA SER A 54 11.56 9.81 59.14
C SER A 54 10.63 8.67 59.56
N ASP A 55 10.88 7.46 59.06
CA ASP A 55 10.31 6.19 59.54
C ASP A 55 8.92 5.78 59.02
N ALA A 56 8.40 6.44 57.96
CA ALA A 56 7.22 5.98 57.22
C ALA A 56 7.44 5.76 55.70
N ASN A 57 8.35 6.51 55.07
CA ASN A 57 8.56 6.42 53.61
C ASN A 57 9.60 5.36 53.18
N ASP A 58 10.57 5.02 54.04
CA ASP A 58 11.62 4.05 53.70
C ASP A 58 11.11 2.60 53.64
N ALA A 59 10.01 2.29 54.35
CA ALA A 59 9.31 1.01 54.22
C ALA A 59 8.60 0.87 52.86
N PHE A 60 8.10 1.98 52.30
CA PHE A 60 7.43 1.99 51.00
C PHE A 60 8.44 1.87 49.84
N PHE A 61 9.56 2.61 49.91
CA PHE A 61 10.60 2.55 48.86
C PHE A 61 11.40 1.23 48.85
N ASN A 62 11.58 0.55 49.98
CA ASN A 62 12.21 -0.77 50.01
C ASN A 62 11.28 -1.92 49.58
N ALA A 63 9.95 -1.77 49.70
CA ALA A 63 9.00 -2.76 49.22
C ALA A 63 8.84 -2.79 47.68
N VAL A 64 9.17 -1.69 46.99
CA VAL A 64 9.08 -1.58 45.51
C VAL A 64 10.32 -2.16 44.80
N ASN A 65 11.47 -2.28 45.49
CA ASN A 65 12.73 -2.73 44.89
C ASN A 65 13.02 -4.24 45.03
N THR A 66 12.08 -5.04 45.56
CA THR A 66 12.22 -6.52 45.68
C THR A 66 11.20 -7.32 44.87
N MET A 67 10.39 -6.67 44.02
CA MET A 67 9.69 -7.38 42.95
C MET A 67 10.65 -7.67 41.81
N ALA A 68 11.28 -8.84 41.86
CA ALA A 68 12.03 -9.39 40.73
C ALA A 68 11.13 -9.35 39.49
N ALA A 69 11.60 -8.66 38.44
CA ALA A 69 10.90 -8.66 37.15
C ALA A 69 10.67 -10.12 36.73
N PRO A 70 9.46 -10.48 36.25
CA PRO A 70 9.22 -11.83 35.77
C PRO A 70 10.27 -12.11 34.72
N ALA A 71 11.05 -13.18 34.93
CA ALA A 71 12.11 -13.57 34.01
C ALA A 71 11.52 -13.54 32.59
N ARG A 72 12.12 -12.74 31.69
CA ARG A 72 11.70 -12.74 30.29
C ARG A 72 11.71 -14.19 29.85
N SER A 73 10.53 -14.72 29.58
CA SER A 73 10.38 -16.00 28.90
C SER A 73 11.21 -15.86 27.64
N THR A 74 12.36 -16.54 27.62
CA THR A 74 13.08 -16.81 26.39
C THR A 74 12.14 -17.72 25.62
N THR A 75 11.24 -17.12 24.85
CA THR A 75 10.47 -17.82 23.86
C THR A 75 11.48 -18.61 23.05
N SER A 76 11.35 -19.94 23.09
CA SER A 76 11.92 -20.79 22.06
C SER A 76 11.56 -20.12 20.73
N PRO A 77 12.52 -19.89 19.80
CA PRO A 77 12.21 -19.20 18.57
C PRO A 77 11.06 -19.94 17.89
N SER A 78 9.87 -19.34 17.89
CA SER A 78 8.73 -19.85 17.16
C SER A 78 9.18 -19.90 15.71
N MET A 79 9.16 -21.09 15.11
CA MET A 79 9.71 -21.27 13.77
C MET A 79 9.00 -20.31 12.82
N LYS A 80 9.74 -19.33 12.32
CA LYS A 80 9.19 -18.33 11.40
C LYS A 80 8.76 -19.02 10.12
N VAL A 81 7.60 -18.60 9.62
CA VAL A 81 7.02 -19.09 8.38
C VAL A 81 7.90 -18.62 7.23
N ARG A 82 8.42 -19.55 6.44
CA ARG A 82 9.41 -19.28 5.40
C ARG A 82 8.72 -18.77 4.14
N VAL A 83 8.97 -17.52 3.80
CA VAL A 83 8.29 -16.82 2.70
C VAL A 83 9.20 -16.69 1.48
N ALA A 84 8.66 -17.01 0.31
CA ALA A 84 9.24 -16.62 -0.97
C ALA A 84 8.36 -15.59 -1.70
N ILE A 85 8.97 -14.71 -2.49
CA ILE A 85 8.24 -13.74 -3.33
C ILE A 85 8.39 -14.16 -4.80
N ASN A 86 7.29 -14.45 -5.48
CA ASN A 86 7.29 -14.69 -6.92
C ASN A 86 6.96 -13.41 -7.69
N GLY A 87 7.94 -12.85 -8.39
CA GLY A 87 7.78 -11.63 -9.19
C GLY A 87 8.15 -10.36 -8.43
N PHE A 88 9.41 -9.92 -8.55
CA PHE A 88 9.94 -8.74 -7.87
C PHE A 88 9.62 -7.40 -8.56
N GLY A 89 8.37 -7.27 -9.02
CA GLY A 89 7.80 -6.03 -9.58
C GLY A 89 7.50 -4.96 -8.51
N ARG A 90 6.61 -4.01 -8.82
CA ARG A 90 6.19 -2.95 -7.87
C ARG A 90 5.79 -3.52 -6.51
N ILE A 91 4.82 -4.44 -6.50
CA ILE A 91 4.27 -5.00 -5.26
C ILE A 91 5.27 -5.90 -4.54
N GLY A 92 6.02 -6.75 -5.25
CA GLY A 92 7.06 -7.60 -4.64
C GLY A 92 8.15 -6.81 -3.91
N ARG A 93 8.56 -5.65 -4.44
CA ARG A 93 9.53 -4.76 -3.77
C ARG A 93 8.92 -3.98 -2.62
N ASN A 94 7.69 -3.50 -2.79
CA ASN A 94 6.98 -2.81 -1.71
C ASN A 94 6.68 -3.75 -0.54
N PHE A 95 6.37 -5.02 -0.78
CA PHE A 95 6.24 -6.04 0.26
C PHE A 95 7.53 -6.15 1.10
N ILE A 96 8.72 -6.21 0.48
CA ILE A 96 10.00 -6.19 1.23
C ILE A 96 10.15 -4.90 2.03
N ARG A 97 9.89 -3.73 1.43
CA ARG A 97 10.00 -2.44 2.14
C ARG A 97 9.05 -2.38 3.36
N CYS A 98 7.81 -2.83 3.20
CA CYS A 98 6.82 -2.91 4.27
C CYS A 98 7.20 -3.92 5.36
N TRP A 99 7.64 -5.13 4.98
CA TRP A 99 8.06 -6.19 5.91
C TRP A 99 9.31 -5.81 6.71
N ALA A 100 10.32 -5.21 6.06
CA ALA A 100 11.52 -4.73 6.71
C ALA A 100 11.24 -3.59 7.71
N GLY A 101 10.22 -2.78 7.45
CA GLY A 101 9.72 -1.76 8.39
C GLY A 101 8.92 -2.31 9.59
N ARG A 102 8.63 -3.62 9.66
CA ARG A 102 8.01 -4.24 10.84
C ARG A 102 9.07 -4.58 11.88
N ALA A 103 8.88 -4.08 13.11
CA ALA A 103 9.77 -4.39 14.24
C ALA A 103 9.78 -5.89 14.56
N ASP A 104 8.60 -6.51 14.60
CA ASP A 104 8.40 -7.95 14.78
C ASP A 104 7.57 -8.51 13.61
N SER A 105 7.86 -9.74 13.20
CA SER A 105 7.20 -10.44 12.10
C SER A 105 7.37 -11.95 12.28
N ASN A 106 6.30 -12.73 12.09
CA ASN A 106 6.33 -14.18 12.10
C ASN A 106 6.83 -14.76 10.76
N MET A 107 6.95 -13.93 9.73
CA MET A 107 7.49 -14.28 8.43
C MET A 107 9.02 -14.09 8.37
N ASP A 108 9.69 -15.04 7.73
CA ASP A 108 11.09 -14.96 7.34
C ASP A 108 11.18 -14.99 5.81
N VAL A 109 11.54 -13.87 5.16
CA VAL A 109 11.61 -13.80 3.70
C VAL A 109 12.96 -14.33 3.23
N VAL A 110 12.95 -15.52 2.64
CA VAL A 110 14.16 -16.31 2.36
C VAL A 110 14.49 -16.39 0.87
N CYS A 111 13.52 -16.13 0.00
CA CYS A 111 13.74 -16.17 -1.45
C CYS A 111 12.91 -15.16 -2.25
N ILE A 112 13.47 -14.67 -3.35
CA ILE A 112 12.82 -13.84 -4.36
C ILE A 112 13.06 -14.49 -5.72
N ASN A 113 11.99 -14.70 -6.50
CA ASN A 113 12.11 -14.99 -7.93
C ASN A 113 12.00 -13.69 -8.74
N ASP A 114 13.08 -13.31 -9.42
CA ASP A 114 13.11 -12.18 -10.35
C ASP A 114 13.86 -12.50 -11.65
N THR A 115 13.22 -12.22 -12.78
CA THR A 115 13.79 -12.48 -14.11
C THR A 115 14.87 -11.48 -14.52
N SER A 116 15.09 -10.40 -13.76
CA SER A 116 16.07 -9.34 -14.07
C SER A 116 17.39 -9.48 -13.29
N GLY A 117 17.48 -10.44 -12.37
CA GLY A 117 18.69 -10.80 -11.63
C GLY A 117 19.06 -9.86 -10.47
N VAL A 118 19.92 -10.37 -9.57
CA VAL A 118 20.32 -9.74 -8.29
C VAL A 118 20.65 -8.26 -8.42
N LYS A 119 21.47 -7.86 -9.40
CA LYS A 119 21.91 -6.46 -9.58
C LYS A 119 20.74 -5.52 -9.88
N THR A 120 19.79 -5.96 -10.72
CA THR A 120 18.63 -5.15 -11.08
C THR A 120 17.63 -5.11 -9.92
N ALA A 121 17.38 -6.26 -9.30
CA ALA A 121 16.49 -6.40 -8.15
C ALA A 121 16.93 -5.55 -6.95
N SER A 122 18.21 -5.61 -6.56
CA SER A 122 18.78 -4.80 -5.46
C SER A 122 18.76 -3.30 -5.78
N HIS A 123 19.11 -2.89 -7.00
CA HIS A 123 19.06 -1.49 -7.41
C HIS A 123 17.64 -0.91 -7.35
N LEU A 124 16.65 -1.63 -7.89
CA LEU A 124 15.25 -1.21 -7.88
C LEU A 124 14.56 -1.38 -6.52
N LEU A 125 15.14 -2.15 -5.60
CA LEU A 125 14.74 -2.18 -4.20
C LEU A 125 15.26 -0.95 -3.46
N LYS A 126 16.53 -0.57 -3.67
CA LYS A 126 17.16 0.59 -3.02
C LYS A 126 16.63 1.93 -3.55
N TYR A 127 16.38 2.08 -4.85
CA TYR A 127 15.99 3.35 -5.47
C TYR A 127 14.61 3.26 -6.13
N ASP A 128 13.70 4.19 -5.77
CA ASP A 128 12.31 4.22 -6.23
C ASP A 128 11.87 5.67 -6.51
N SER A 129 11.24 5.91 -7.66
CA SER A 129 10.81 7.26 -8.08
C SER A 129 9.59 7.80 -7.33
N ILE A 130 8.82 6.94 -6.67
CA ILE A 130 7.61 7.27 -5.90
C ILE A 130 7.94 7.32 -4.41
N LEU A 131 8.61 6.27 -3.92
CA LEU A 131 8.91 6.04 -2.49
C LEU A 131 10.31 6.53 -2.08
N GLY A 132 11.12 7.05 -3.01
CA GLY A 132 12.49 7.49 -2.74
C GLY A 132 13.47 6.34 -2.45
N THR A 133 14.64 6.72 -1.96
CA THR A 133 15.68 5.79 -1.52
C THR A 133 15.20 5.03 -0.28
N PHE A 134 15.29 3.71 -0.30
CA PHE A 134 14.94 2.86 0.83
C PHE A 134 15.96 3.01 1.96
N ASP A 135 15.51 3.29 3.18
CA ASP A 135 16.37 3.52 4.35
C ASP A 135 16.76 2.22 5.09
N SER A 136 17.18 1.23 4.31
CA SER A 136 17.80 -0.02 4.77
C SER A 136 19.14 -0.22 4.07
N ASP A 137 20.06 -0.95 4.69
CA ASP A 137 21.28 -1.41 4.01
C ASP A 137 20.93 -2.52 3.02
N VAL A 138 21.06 -2.23 1.72
CA VAL A 138 20.72 -3.15 0.62
C VAL A 138 21.99 -3.51 -0.14
N VAL A 139 22.49 -4.72 0.09
CA VAL A 139 23.74 -5.22 -0.49
C VAL A 139 23.46 -6.33 -1.50
N ALA A 140 24.07 -6.25 -2.67
CA ALA A 140 24.01 -7.29 -3.70
C ALA A 140 25.13 -8.31 -3.52
N GLY A 141 24.79 -9.59 -3.40
CA GLY A 141 25.70 -10.72 -3.50
C GLY A 141 25.80 -11.27 -4.93
N GLU A 142 26.24 -12.53 -5.05
CA GLU A 142 26.29 -13.25 -6.34
C GLU A 142 24.89 -13.76 -6.75
N ASP A 143 24.25 -14.54 -5.87
CA ASP A 143 22.88 -15.08 -6.02
C ASP A 143 21.93 -14.59 -4.92
N THR A 144 22.29 -13.53 -4.19
CA THR A 144 21.60 -13.07 -2.97
C THR A 144 21.44 -11.55 -2.91
N ILE A 145 20.43 -11.09 -2.17
CA ILE A 145 20.27 -9.71 -1.72
C ILE A 145 20.22 -9.72 -0.20
N THR A 146 21.00 -8.86 0.44
CA THR A 146 20.92 -8.65 1.89
C THR A 146 20.16 -7.36 2.18
N VAL A 147 19.23 -7.40 3.14
CA VAL A 147 18.51 -6.22 3.66
C VAL A 147 18.70 -6.16 5.17
N ASP A 148 19.41 -5.15 5.68
CA ASP A 148 19.73 -4.98 7.10
C ASP A 148 20.32 -6.25 7.75
N GLY A 149 21.28 -6.88 7.05
CA GLY A 149 21.91 -8.13 7.45
C GLY A 149 21.11 -9.41 7.18
N LYS A 150 19.83 -9.33 6.79
CA LYS A 150 19.00 -10.49 6.43
C LYS A 150 19.26 -10.91 4.98
N THR A 151 19.86 -12.08 4.76
CA THR A 151 20.19 -12.60 3.43
C THR A 151 19.01 -13.30 2.78
N ILE A 152 18.66 -12.88 1.56
CA ILE A 152 17.53 -13.39 0.76
C ILE A 152 18.09 -13.97 -0.55
N LYS A 153 17.79 -15.24 -0.86
CA LYS A 153 18.24 -15.87 -2.11
C LYS A 153 17.45 -15.34 -3.31
N VAL A 154 18.12 -15.01 -4.40
CA VAL A 154 17.48 -14.65 -5.67
C VAL A 154 17.55 -15.82 -6.63
N VAL A 155 16.40 -16.22 -7.16
CA VAL A 155 16.28 -17.18 -8.26
C VAL A 155 15.67 -16.49 -9.48
N SER A 156 15.78 -17.11 -10.65
CA SER A 156 15.24 -16.57 -11.90
C SER A 156 14.67 -17.70 -12.74
N ASN A 157 13.36 -17.94 -12.64
CA ASN A 157 12.64 -18.83 -13.54
C ASN A 157 11.25 -18.27 -13.88
N ARG A 158 10.81 -18.48 -15.13
CA ARG A 158 9.47 -18.10 -15.59
C ARG A 158 8.42 -19.20 -15.38
N ASN A 159 8.85 -20.43 -15.16
CA ASN A 159 7.98 -21.56 -14.87
C ASN A 159 7.91 -21.82 -13.36
N PRO A 160 6.76 -21.60 -12.69
CA PRO A 160 6.60 -21.88 -11.26
C PRO A 160 6.96 -23.31 -10.84
N LEU A 161 6.81 -24.29 -11.73
CA LEU A 161 7.08 -25.72 -11.45
C LEU A 161 8.58 -26.03 -11.31
N GLU A 162 9.46 -25.14 -11.78
CA GLU A 162 10.91 -25.28 -11.73
C GLU A 162 11.55 -24.41 -10.62
N LEU A 163 10.73 -23.79 -9.76
CA LEU A 163 11.23 -23.01 -8.63
C LEU A 163 11.57 -23.94 -7.44
N PRO A 164 12.68 -23.70 -6.72
CA PRO A 164 13.20 -24.64 -5.71
C PRO A 164 12.45 -24.55 -4.37
N TRP A 165 11.12 -24.46 -4.38
CA TRP A 165 10.32 -24.23 -3.18
C TRP A 165 10.42 -25.38 -2.18
N LYS A 166 10.41 -26.63 -2.65
CA LYS A 166 10.67 -27.82 -1.84
C LYS A 166 12.06 -27.79 -1.19
N GLU A 167 13.09 -27.42 -1.95
CA GLU A 167 14.49 -27.43 -1.49
C GLU A 167 14.75 -26.34 -0.44
N LEU A 168 14.12 -25.16 -0.62
CA LEU A 168 14.22 -24.03 0.31
C LEU A 168 13.26 -24.13 1.50
N ASN A 169 12.44 -25.18 1.57
CA ASN A 169 11.36 -25.39 2.54
C ASN A 169 10.44 -24.17 2.64
N ILE A 170 9.85 -23.75 1.52
CA ILE A 170 8.96 -22.58 1.48
C ILE A 170 7.58 -22.94 2.04
N ASP A 171 7.13 -22.16 3.02
CA ASP A 171 5.81 -22.27 3.60
C ASP A 171 4.78 -21.45 2.78
N ILE A 172 5.05 -20.17 2.55
CA ILE A 172 4.16 -19.26 1.79
C ILE A 172 4.90 -18.67 0.59
N VAL A 173 4.25 -18.69 -0.59
CA VAL A 173 4.68 -17.90 -1.75
C VAL A 173 3.78 -16.67 -1.91
N VAL A 174 4.36 -15.48 -1.84
CA VAL A 174 3.71 -14.22 -2.23
C VAL A 174 3.75 -14.10 -3.75
N GLU A 175 2.62 -14.36 -4.41
CA GLU A 175 2.46 -14.34 -5.85
C GLU A 175 2.15 -12.91 -6.33
N ALA A 176 3.20 -12.22 -6.78
CA ALA A 176 3.20 -10.81 -7.16
C ALA A 176 3.53 -10.56 -8.65
N THR A 177 3.48 -11.58 -9.52
CA THR A 177 3.64 -11.41 -10.98
C THR A 177 2.40 -10.82 -11.64
N GLY A 178 1.22 -11.01 -11.03
CA GLY A 178 -0.08 -10.71 -11.64
C GLY A 178 -0.49 -11.64 -12.79
N VAL A 179 0.28 -12.71 -13.06
CA VAL A 179 0.00 -13.72 -14.09
C VAL A 179 -0.78 -14.89 -13.50
N PHE A 180 -0.30 -15.45 -12.39
CA PHE A 180 -0.84 -16.67 -11.77
C PHE A 180 -1.91 -16.34 -10.73
N VAL A 181 -3.09 -15.91 -11.20
CA VAL A 181 -4.17 -15.37 -10.36
C VAL A 181 -5.37 -16.31 -10.19
N ASP A 182 -5.28 -17.55 -10.66
CA ASP A 182 -6.28 -18.61 -10.47
C ASP A 182 -5.67 -19.81 -9.74
N ALA A 183 -6.52 -20.70 -9.22
CA ALA A 183 -6.08 -21.87 -8.45
C ALA A 183 -5.14 -22.81 -9.23
N VAL A 184 -5.33 -22.92 -10.55
CA VAL A 184 -4.49 -23.77 -11.43
C VAL A 184 -3.10 -23.16 -11.65
N GLY A 185 -3.03 -21.86 -11.89
CA GLY A 185 -1.79 -21.12 -12.09
C GLY A 185 -0.98 -21.00 -10.80
N ALA A 186 -1.60 -20.53 -9.72
CA ALA A 186 -0.97 -20.37 -8.42
C ALA A 186 -0.61 -21.73 -7.79
N GLY A 187 -1.44 -22.75 -7.97
CA GLY A 187 -1.20 -24.12 -7.48
C GLY A 187 0.05 -24.80 -8.04
N LYS A 188 0.67 -24.25 -9.10
CA LYS A 188 1.99 -24.70 -9.56
C LYS A 188 3.09 -24.45 -8.53
N HIS A 189 2.99 -23.41 -7.69
CA HIS A 189 3.92 -23.20 -6.58
C HIS A 189 3.78 -24.31 -5.53
N ILE A 190 2.56 -24.79 -5.29
CA ILE A 190 2.31 -25.91 -4.37
C ILE A 190 2.91 -27.20 -4.94
N GLN A 191 2.76 -27.44 -6.25
CA GLN A 191 3.39 -28.57 -6.95
C GLN A 191 4.93 -28.51 -6.91
N ALA A 192 5.53 -27.32 -6.93
CA ALA A 192 6.96 -27.10 -6.72
C ALA A 192 7.41 -27.26 -5.25
N GLY A 193 6.48 -27.47 -4.32
CA GLY A 193 6.73 -27.80 -2.92
C GLY A 193 6.55 -26.66 -1.92
N ALA A 194 5.95 -25.53 -2.31
CA ALA A 194 5.42 -24.58 -1.33
C ALA A 194 4.17 -25.16 -0.65
N LYS A 195 3.85 -24.73 0.58
CA LYS A 195 2.62 -25.20 1.25
C LYS A 195 1.40 -24.34 0.89
N LYS A 196 1.54 -23.02 0.86
CA LYS A 196 0.45 -22.07 0.55
C LYS A 196 0.89 -20.92 -0.36
N VAL A 197 -0.08 -20.24 -0.97
CA VAL A 197 0.14 -19.11 -1.89
C VAL A 197 -0.75 -17.91 -1.52
N LEU A 198 -0.14 -16.73 -1.43
CA LEU A 198 -0.80 -15.44 -1.22
C LEU A 198 -0.71 -14.60 -2.49
N ILE A 199 -1.82 -14.50 -3.22
CA ILE A 199 -1.92 -13.74 -4.48
C ILE A 199 -2.10 -12.24 -4.18
N THR A 200 -1.25 -11.39 -4.74
CA THR A 200 -1.33 -9.92 -4.59
C THR A 200 -2.18 -9.26 -5.69
N ALA A 201 -3.32 -9.89 -6.00
CA ALA A 201 -4.30 -9.48 -7.00
C ALA A 201 -5.63 -10.21 -6.74
N PRO A 202 -6.76 -9.78 -7.33
CA PRO A 202 -8.01 -10.52 -7.27
C PRO A 202 -7.86 -11.95 -7.81
N GLY A 203 -8.13 -12.93 -6.94
CA GLY A 203 -8.26 -14.33 -7.32
C GLY A 203 -9.35 -14.55 -8.38
N LYS A 204 -9.14 -15.54 -9.25
CA LYS A 204 -10.09 -15.94 -10.29
C LYS A 204 -10.51 -17.39 -10.13
N GLY A 205 -11.80 -17.63 -10.37
CA GLY A 205 -12.41 -18.95 -10.24
C GLY A 205 -12.56 -19.38 -8.79
N ASP A 206 -13.11 -20.57 -8.62
CA ASP A 206 -13.30 -21.20 -7.31
C ASP A 206 -11.96 -21.70 -6.73
N GLY A 207 -11.94 -21.95 -5.42
CA GLY A 207 -10.76 -22.46 -4.72
C GLY A 207 -9.75 -21.41 -4.26
N VAL A 208 -9.96 -20.12 -4.56
CA VAL A 208 -9.14 -19.02 -4.02
C VAL A 208 -9.90 -18.27 -2.92
N GLY A 209 -9.44 -18.38 -1.68
CA GLY A 209 -10.02 -17.65 -0.54
C GLY A 209 -9.68 -16.15 -0.61
N THR A 210 -10.68 -15.27 -0.67
CA THR A 210 -10.44 -13.82 -0.71
C THR A 210 -10.64 -13.19 0.67
N PHE A 211 -9.62 -12.48 1.15
CA PHE A 211 -9.61 -11.84 2.45
C PHE A 211 -9.18 -10.38 2.32
N VAL A 212 -9.81 -9.50 3.10
CA VAL A 212 -9.41 -8.11 3.30
C VAL A 212 -9.26 -7.87 4.80
N VAL A 213 -8.07 -7.40 5.20
CA VAL A 213 -7.71 -7.17 6.61
C VAL A 213 -8.58 -6.06 7.22
N GLY A 214 -9.09 -6.32 8.43
CA GLY A 214 -10.08 -5.48 9.12
C GLY A 214 -11.52 -5.70 8.66
N VAL A 215 -11.77 -6.57 7.68
CA VAL A 215 -13.11 -6.83 7.12
C VAL A 215 -13.54 -8.26 7.37
N ASN A 216 -12.83 -9.24 6.80
CA ASN A 216 -13.15 -10.68 6.91
C ASN A 216 -11.91 -11.58 7.11
N ASP A 217 -10.75 -11.00 7.41
CA ASP A 217 -9.52 -11.71 7.77
C ASP A 217 -9.67 -12.62 8.99
N HIS A 218 -10.56 -12.28 9.92
CA HIS A 218 -10.96 -13.14 11.04
C HIS A 218 -11.69 -14.43 10.61
N GLU A 219 -12.17 -14.53 9.36
CA GLU A 219 -12.71 -15.75 8.76
C GLU A 219 -11.64 -16.65 8.12
N TYR A 220 -10.37 -16.20 8.10
CA TYR A 220 -9.26 -17.03 7.63
C TYR A 220 -9.12 -18.25 8.54
N SER A 221 -8.92 -19.40 7.90
CA SER A 221 -8.58 -20.66 8.57
C SER A 221 -7.55 -21.40 7.73
N HIS A 222 -6.48 -21.84 8.40
CA HIS A 222 -5.34 -22.50 7.77
C HIS A 222 -5.75 -23.68 6.89
N ASP A 223 -6.73 -24.48 7.33
CA ASP A 223 -7.09 -25.73 6.65
C ASP A 223 -8.13 -25.55 5.52
N LYS A 224 -8.67 -24.33 5.35
CA LYS A 224 -9.78 -24.05 4.41
C LYS A 224 -9.31 -23.69 3.00
N TYR A 225 -8.17 -23.02 2.87
CA TYR A 225 -7.59 -22.60 1.59
C TYR A 225 -6.06 -22.71 1.59
N ASP A 226 -5.50 -23.32 0.55
CA ASP A 226 -4.06 -23.27 0.27
C ASP A 226 -3.67 -22.08 -0.59
N ILE A 227 -4.63 -21.51 -1.32
CA ILE A 227 -4.43 -20.36 -2.20
C ILE A 227 -5.40 -19.26 -1.75
N VAL A 228 -4.83 -18.12 -1.35
CA VAL A 228 -5.59 -16.94 -0.90
C VAL A 228 -5.28 -15.72 -1.75
N SER A 229 -6.18 -14.74 -1.77
CA SER A 229 -6.03 -13.48 -2.49
C SER A 229 -6.28 -12.30 -1.54
N ASN A 230 -5.36 -11.34 -1.52
CA ASN A 230 -5.54 -10.06 -0.83
C ASN A 230 -6.44 -9.08 -1.63
N ALA A 231 -7.30 -9.59 -2.51
CA ALA A 231 -8.11 -8.81 -3.45
C ALA A 231 -7.29 -7.77 -4.25
N SER A 232 -7.90 -6.63 -4.60
CA SER A 232 -7.21 -5.49 -5.24
C SER A 232 -6.99 -4.33 -4.26
N CYS A 233 -6.08 -3.41 -4.59
CA CYS A 233 -5.93 -2.13 -3.90
C CYS A 233 -7.26 -1.35 -3.80
N THR A 234 -8.07 -1.33 -4.87
CA THR A 234 -9.38 -0.66 -4.89
C THR A 234 -10.39 -1.37 -3.96
N THR A 235 -10.33 -2.71 -3.87
CA THR A 235 -11.17 -3.48 -2.95
C THR A 235 -10.78 -3.25 -1.49
N ASN A 236 -9.47 -3.19 -1.20
CA ASN A 236 -8.97 -2.87 0.15
C ASN A 236 -9.31 -1.43 0.57
N CYS A 237 -9.35 -0.48 -0.37
CA CYS A 237 -9.85 0.86 -0.12
C CYS A 237 -11.35 0.87 0.19
N MET A 238 -12.16 0.15 -0.61
CA MET A 238 -13.61 0.27 -0.54
C MET A 238 -14.27 -0.58 0.54
N ALA A 239 -13.83 -1.82 0.74
CA ALA A 239 -14.49 -2.76 1.65
C ALA A 239 -14.59 -2.27 3.12
N PRO A 240 -13.55 -1.65 3.73
CA PRO A 240 -13.62 -1.22 5.13
C PRO A 240 -14.71 -0.17 5.39
N PHE A 241 -14.77 0.91 4.60
CA PHE A 241 -15.80 1.93 4.80
C PHE A 241 -17.17 1.46 4.32
N MET A 242 -17.26 0.64 3.28
CA MET A 242 -18.54 0.07 2.84
C MET A 242 -19.14 -0.86 3.90
N LYS A 243 -18.32 -1.61 4.65
CA LYS A 243 -18.77 -2.40 5.82
C LYS A 243 -19.38 -1.49 6.88
N VAL A 244 -18.67 -0.42 7.28
CA VAL A 244 -19.16 0.55 8.28
C VAL A 244 -20.49 1.19 7.84
N LEU A 245 -20.62 1.58 6.57
CA LEU A 245 -21.82 2.24 6.06
C LEU A 245 -23.01 1.26 5.91
N ASP A 246 -22.77 -0.01 5.57
CA ASP A 246 -23.82 -1.03 5.54
C ASP A 246 -24.30 -1.39 6.95
N GLU A 247 -23.38 -1.47 7.92
CA GLU A 247 -23.70 -1.74 9.34
C GLU A 247 -24.47 -0.58 10.00
N GLU A 248 -24.06 0.68 9.76
CA GLU A 248 -24.66 1.85 10.42
C GLU A 248 -25.89 2.42 9.69
N PHE A 249 -26.00 2.24 8.36
CA PHE A 249 -27.07 2.85 7.53
C PHE A 249 -27.82 1.88 6.59
N GLY A 250 -27.32 0.65 6.39
CA GLY A 250 -27.92 -0.37 5.51
C GLY A 250 -27.94 0.06 4.04
N VAL A 251 -26.93 -0.33 3.26
CA VAL A 251 -26.81 0.05 1.85
C VAL A 251 -27.84 -0.71 1.03
N VAL A 252 -28.58 0.00 0.18
CA VAL A 252 -29.57 -0.55 -0.75
C VAL A 252 -28.91 -0.87 -2.09
N ARG A 253 -28.15 0.08 -2.64
CA ARG A 253 -27.42 -0.02 -3.91
C ARG A 253 -26.38 1.10 -4.03
N GLY A 254 -25.31 0.88 -4.79
CA GLY A 254 -24.27 1.90 -4.98
C GLY A 254 -23.49 1.77 -6.29
N MET A 255 -22.97 2.91 -6.73
CA MET A 255 -22.10 3.06 -7.89
C MET A 255 -20.77 3.67 -7.45
N MET A 256 -19.67 3.01 -7.83
CA MET A 256 -18.31 3.47 -7.58
C MET A 256 -17.63 3.91 -8.87
N THR A 257 -16.91 5.04 -8.81
CA THR A 257 -15.85 5.38 -9.76
C THR A 257 -14.54 5.46 -9.01
N THR A 258 -13.50 4.75 -9.46
CA THR A 258 -12.15 5.01 -8.95
C THR A 258 -11.36 5.85 -9.96
N THR A 259 -10.95 7.04 -9.53
CA THR A 259 -9.96 7.86 -10.24
C THR A 259 -8.60 7.37 -9.79
N HIS A 260 -7.95 6.59 -10.64
CA HIS A 260 -6.86 5.71 -10.26
C HIS A 260 -5.59 6.08 -11.03
N SER A 261 -4.46 6.14 -10.33
CA SER A 261 -3.14 6.32 -10.97
C SER A 261 -2.87 5.24 -12.04
N TYR A 262 -2.00 5.54 -13.01
CA TYR A 262 -1.60 4.53 -13.97
C TYR A 262 -0.74 3.43 -13.31
N THR A 263 -0.70 2.25 -13.92
CA THR A 263 0.05 1.08 -13.42
C THR A 263 0.79 0.40 -14.57
N GLY A 264 1.65 -0.58 -14.27
CA GLY A 264 2.43 -1.31 -15.28
C GLY A 264 1.61 -2.13 -16.31
N ASP A 265 0.29 -2.29 -16.13
CA ASP A 265 -0.62 -2.88 -17.12
C ASP A 265 -0.89 -1.92 -18.31
N GLN A 266 -0.79 -0.60 -18.11
CA GLN A 266 -0.95 0.39 -19.17
C GLN A 266 0.33 0.65 -19.96
N ARG A 267 0.19 1.31 -21.11
CA ARG A 267 1.29 1.65 -22.00
C ARG A 267 1.76 3.09 -21.82
N LEU A 268 3.08 3.30 -21.82
CA LEU A 268 3.67 4.64 -21.78
C LEU A 268 3.30 5.44 -23.04
N LEU A 269 3.38 4.79 -24.21
CA LEU A 269 2.96 5.28 -25.52
C LEU A 269 1.97 4.29 -26.15
N ASP A 270 1.21 4.72 -27.14
CA ASP A 270 0.19 3.91 -27.82
C ASP A 270 0.79 2.57 -28.34
N ALA A 271 0.37 1.44 -27.78
CA ALA A 271 0.92 0.12 -28.07
C ALA A 271 -0.06 -1.03 -27.80
N GLY A 272 0.21 -2.22 -28.36
CA GLY A 272 -0.67 -3.39 -28.28
C GLY A 272 -1.07 -3.79 -26.84
N HIS A 273 -2.38 -3.91 -26.60
CA HIS A 273 -2.96 -4.33 -25.32
C HIS A 273 -4.38 -4.90 -25.54
N ARG A 274 -4.80 -5.85 -24.68
CA ARG A 274 -6.11 -6.55 -24.75
C ARG A 274 -7.34 -5.64 -24.56
N ASP A 275 -7.19 -4.63 -23.71
CA ASP A 275 -8.14 -3.52 -23.55
C ASP A 275 -7.61 -2.35 -24.41
N LEU A 276 -8.32 -2.04 -25.49
CA LEU A 276 -7.96 -1.00 -26.46
C LEU A 276 -7.92 0.42 -25.87
N ARG A 277 -8.52 0.64 -24.70
CA ARG A 277 -8.42 1.92 -23.98
C ARG A 277 -7.10 1.99 -23.21
N ARG A 278 -6.73 0.93 -22.49
CA ARG A 278 -5.42 0.81 -21.82
C ARG A 278 -4.22 0.69 -22.77
N ALA A 279 -4.48 0.44 -24.06
CA ALA A 279 -3.49 0.52 -25.14
C ALA A 279 -2.96 1.94 -25.37
N ARG A 280 -3.70 2.99 -24.95
CA ARG A 280 -3.37 4.40 -25.18
C ARG A 280 -2.37 4.94 -24.15
N SER A 281 -1.58 5.93 -24.55
CA SER A 281 -0.52 6.60 -23.79
C SER A 281 -1.02 7.08 -22.42
N ALA A 282 -0.61 6.40 -21.34
CA ALA A 282 -1.20 6.56 -20.02
C ALA A 282 -0.99 7.95 -19.39
N ALA A 283 0.19 8.54 -19.57
CA ALA A 283 0.55 9.83 -18.98
C ALA A 283 -0.08 11.06 -19.70
N LEU A 284 -0.90 10.84 -20.74
CA LEU A 284 -1.53 11.90 -21.54
C LEU A 284 -3.06 11.81 -21.60
N ASN A 285 -3.67 10.80 -20.96
CA ASN A 285 -5.10 10.49 -21.12
C ASN A 285 -5.79 10.23 -19.78
N ILE A 286 -7.07 10.56 -19.72
CA ILE A 286 -8.02 9.92 -18.80
C ILE A 286 -8.57 8.69 -19.53
N VAL A 287 -8.22 7.49 -19.07
CA VAL A 287 -8.54 6.22 -19.74
C VAL A 287 -9.62 5.45 -18.96
N PRO A 288 -10.88 5.42 -19.43
CA PRO A 288 -11.96 4.71 -18.74
C PRO A 288 -11.85 3.20 -18.98
N THR A 289 -11.92 2.38 -17.93
CA THR A 289 -11.86 0.91 -18.02
C THR A 289 -12.80 0.26 -17.01
N THR A 290 -13.13 -1.02 -17.22
CA THR A 290 -13.92 -1.79 -16.27
C THR A 290 -13.11 -2.12 -15.02
N THR A 291 -13.80 -2.28 -13.88
CA THR A 291 -13.20 -2.75 -12.62
C THR A 291 -14.05 -3.85 -12.00
N GLY A 292 -13.39 -4.84 -11.42
CA GLY A 292 -14.05 -5.89 -10.62
C GLY A 292 -14.26 -5.47 -9.16
N ALA A 293 -13.67 -4.36 -8.70
CA ALA A 293 -13.55 -4.06 -7.28
C ALA A 293 -14.90 -3.92 -6.55
N ALA A 294 -15.90 -3.30 -7.19
CA ALA A 294 -17.27 -3.20 -6.64
C ALA A 294 -17.93 -4.57 -6.44
N LYS A 295 -17.75 -5.49 -7.39
CA LYS A 295 -18.26 -6.85 -7.30
C LYS A 295 -17.46 -7.69 -6.28
N ALA A 296 -16.16 -7.43 -6.16
CA ALA A 296 -15.29 -8.13 -5.22
C ALA A 296 -15.56 -7.77 -3.75
N VAL A 297 -16.16 -6.61 -3.44
CA VAL A 297 -16.61 -6.30 -2.07
C VAL A 297 -17.64 -7.32 -1.58
N ALA A 298 -18.48 -7.87 -2.46
CA ALA A 298 -19.44 -8.92 -2.08
C ALA A 298 -18.79 -10.24 -1.61
N LEU A 299 -17.51 -10.48 -1.92
CA LEU A 299 -16.77 -11.66 -1.46
C LEU A 299 -16.29 -11.53 0.00
N VAL A 300 -16.25 -10.31 0.53
CA VAL A 300 -15.73 -9.99 1.88
C VAL A 300 -16.76 -9.26 2.76
N VAL A 301 -17.82 -8.72 2.17
CA VAL A 301 -19.01 -8.18 2.85
C VAL A 301 -20.25 -8.76 2.14
N PRO A 302 -20.69 -9.99 2.50
CA PRO A 302 -21.74 -10.71 1.76
C PRO A 302 -23.09 -9.99 1.69
N THR A 303 -23.41 -9.14 2.67
CA THR A 303 -24.61 -8.29 2.69
C THR A 303 -24.66 -7.28 1.55
N LEU A 304 -23.53 -7.01 0.88
CA LEU A 304 -23.42 -6.12 -0.28
C LEU A 304 -23.48 -6.86 -1.63
N ALA A 305 -23.74 -8.17 -1.64
CA ALA A 305 -23.88 -8.97 -2.86
C ALA A 305 -24.96 -8.40 -3.80
N GLY A 306 -24.57 -8.18 -5.06
CA GLY A 306 -25.45 -7.61 -6.10
C GLY A 306 -25.76 -6.11 -5.95
N LYS A 307 -25.40 -5.46 -4.84
CA LYS A 307 -25.74 -4.05 -4.57
C LYS A 307 -24.78 -3.04 -5.20
N LEU A 308 -23.53 -3.43 -5.47
CA LEU A 308 -22.47 -2.52 -5.91
C LEU A 308 -21.99 -2.82 -7.34
N ASN A 309 -21.77 -1.76 -8.12
CA ASN A 309 -21.10 -1.82 -9.42
C ASN A 309 -20.21 -0.59 -9.64
N GLY A 310 -19.33 -0.59 -10.65
CA GLY A 310 -18.43 0.54 -10.83
C GLY A 310 -17.51 0.51 -12.06
N ILE A 311 -16.80 1.62 -12.24
CA ILE A 311 -15.81 1.84 -13.30
C ILE A 311 -14.50 2.37 -12.72
N ALA A 312 -13.43 2.35 -13.52
CA ALA A 312 -12.18 3.03 -13.21
C ALA A 312 -11.84 4.05 -14.29
N LEU A 313 -11.35 5.21 -13.89
CA LEU A 313 -10.75 6.23 -14.75
C LEU A 313 -9.25 6.25 -14.43
N ARG A 314 -8.42 5.76 -15.35
CA ARG A 314 -6.96 5.83 -15.17
C ARG A 314 -6.46 7.22 -15.56
N VAL A 315 -5.75 7.91 -14.68
CA VAL A 315 -5.33 9.30 -14.88
C VAL A 315 -3.80 9.47 -14.86
N PRO A 316 -3.25 10.60 -15.37
CA PRO A 316 -1.80 10.86 -15.46
C PRO A 316 -1.03 11.06 -14.13
N THR A 317 -1.37 10.34 -13.07
CA THR A 317 -0.61 10.30 -11.81
C THR A 317 0.09 8.94 -11.64
N PRO A 318 1.32 8.90 -11.08
CA PRO A 318 2.10 7.66 -10.97
C PRO A 318 1.71 6.79 -9.78
N ASN A 319 1.17 7.38 -8.71
CA ASN A 319 0.72 6.68 -7.52
C ASN A 319 -0.33 7.52 -6.75
N VAL A 320 -0.98 6.88 -5.78
CA VAL A 320 -2.18 7.32 -5.06
C VAL A 320 -3.40 7.37 -5.96
N SER A 321 -4.51 6.89 -5.43
CA SER A 321 -5.79 6.80 -6.13
C SER A 321 -6.91 7.20 -5.18
N VAL A 322 -8.10 7.43 -5.73
CA VAL A 322 -9.28 7.79 -4.95
C VAL A 322 -10.49 6.98 -5.41
N CYS A 323 -11.30 6.53 -4.45
CA CYS A 323 -12.62 5.97 -4.69
C CYS A 323 -13.67 7.04 -4.43
N ASP A 324 -14.59 7.21 -5.38
CA ASP A 324 -15.81 7.99 -5.28
C ASP A 324 -16.97 7.00 -5.30
N VAL A 325 -17.72 6.89 -4.19
CA VAL A 325 -18.86 5.99 -4.07
C VAL A 325 -20.12 6.78 -3.75
N VAL A 326 -21.09 6.71 -4.66
CA VAL A 326 -22.45 7.22 -4.45
C VAL A 326 -23.37 6.03 -4.18
N MET A 327 -24.10 6.05 -3.08
CA MET A 327 -24.95 4.93 -2.66
C MET A 327 -26.26 5.40 -2.03
N GLN A 328 -27.32 4.62 -2.24
CA GLN A 328 -28.59 4.77 -1.55
C GLN A 328 -28.56 3.91 -0.28
N VAL A 329 -28.93 4.48 0.85
CA VAL A 329 -29.04 3.83 2.16
C VAL A 329 -30.50 3.71 2.60
N SER A 330 -30.78 2.80 3.52
CA SER A 330 -32.14 2.49 4.00
C SER A 330 -32.52 3.29 5.26
N LYS A 331 -31.55 3.55 6.13
CA LYS A 331 -31.67 4.46 7.26
C LYS A 331 -31.33 5.88 6.80
N LYS A 332 -32.28 6.79 6.99
CA LYS A 332 -32.10 8.22 6.71
C LYS A 332 -30.96 8.79 7.54
N THR A 333 -30.19 9.71 6.94
CA THR A 333 -28.95 10.23 7.51
C THR A 333 -28.65 11.65 7.00
N PHE A 334 -27.68 12.32 7.62
CA PHE A 334 -27.10 13.58 7.15
C PHE A 334 -25.56 13.54 7.25
N LYS A 335 -24.88 14.57 6.70
CA LYS A 335 -23.41 14.55 6.49
C LYS A 335 -22.63 14.23 7.76
N GLU A 336 -23.00 14.86 8.86
CA GLU A 336 -22.30 14.76 10.15
C GLU A 336 -22.47 13.37 10.78
N GLU A 337 -23.60 12.68 10.56
CA GLU A 337 -23.77 11.28 10.98
C GLU A 337 -22.89 10.32 10.18
N VAL A 338 -22.84 10.47 8.85
CA VAL A 338 -21.97 9.66 7.97
C VAL A 338 -20.50 9.85 8.35
N ASN A 339 -20.06 11.10 8.50
CA ASN A 339 -18.70 11.43 8.93
C ASN A 339 -18.42 10.94 10.35
N GLY A 340 -19.36 11.09 11.29
CA GLY A 340 -19.24 10.61 12.66
C GLY A 340 -19.08 9.09 12.77
N ALA A 341 -19.84 8.33 11.98
CA ALA A 341 -19.71 6.87 11.90
C ALA A 341 -18.33 6.43 11.39
N LEU A 342 -17.84 7.09 10.32
CA LEU A 342 -16.52 6.81 9.74
C LEU A 342 -15.37 7.20 10.67
N LEU A 343 -15.45 8.34 11.36
CA LEU A 343 -14.48 8.79 12.35
C LEU A 343 -14.45 7.86 13.58
N LYS A 344 -15.62 7.42 14.07
CA LYS A 344 -15.76 6.43 15.15
C LYS A 344 -15.12 5.10 14.77
N ALA A 345 -15.31 4.63 13.54
CA ALA A 345 -14.67 3.42 13.05
C ALA A 345 -13.14 3.58 12.96
N ALA A 346 -12.65 4.66 12.35
CA ALA A 346 -11.23 4.96 12.20
C ALA A 346 -10.48 5.03 13.56
N ASN A 347 -11.13 5.58 14.59
CA ASN A 347 -10.58 5.63 15.95
C ASN A 347 -10.80 4.35 16.78
N GLY A 348 -11.59 3.39 16.27
CA GLY A 348 -12.04 2.20 16.98
C GLY A 348 -11.77 0.91 16.20
N SER A 349 -12.84 0.24 15.75
CA SER A 349 -12.79 -1.09 15.12
C SER A 349 -12.01 -1.18 13.82
N MET A 350 -11.74 -0.05 13.15
CA MET A 350 -11.02 0.03 11.88
C MET A 350 -9.69 0.80 12.00
N LYS A 351 -9.16 0.98 13.22
CA LYS A 351 -7.91 1.70 13.45
C LYS A 351 -6.74 1.04 12.70
N GLY A 352 -6.00 1.83 11.92
CA GLY A 352 -4.92 1.36 11.05
C GLY A 352 -5.38 0.81 9.69
N ILE A 353 -6.69 0.67 9.46
CA ILE A 353 -7.30 0.25 8.20
C ILE A 353 -8.03 1.42 7.54
N ILE A 354 -8.80 2.18 8.31
CA ILE A 354 -9.42 3.45 7.92
C ILE A 354 -8.65 4.61 8.60
N LYS A 355 -8.18 5.55 7.78
CA LYS A 355 -7.80 6.91 8.20
C LYS A 355 -8.99 7.85 7.96
N TYR A 356 -9.09 8.90 8.76
CA TYR A 356 -10.03 10.00 8.56
C TYR A 356 -9.25 11.29 8.39
N SER A 357 -9.61 12.11 7.40
CA SER A 357 -8.97 13.40 7.09
C SER A 357 -10.03 14.48 6.89
N ASP A 358 -9.92 15.56 7.65
CA ASP A 358 -10.65 16.82 7.47
C ASP A 358 -9.76 17.95 6.90
N GLU A 359 -8.48 17.68 6.68
CA GLU A 359 -7.53 18.58 6.04
C GLU A 359 -7.72 18.63 4.51
N PRO A 360 -7.58 19.81 3.86
CA PRO A 360 -7.77 20.01 2.43
C PRO A 360 -6.55 19.54 1.60
N LEU A 361 -6.27 18.24 1.66
CA LEU A 361 -5.10 17.59 1.04
C LEU A 361 -5.36 17.14 -0.40
N VAL A 362 -4.28 16.76 -1.11
CA VAL A 362 -4.32 16.22 -2.47
C VAL A 362 -3.54 14.90 -2.59
N SER A 363 -3.61 14.27 -3.77
CA SER A 363 -3.08 12.91 -4.00
C SER A 363 -1.62 12.69 -3.56
N CYS A 364 -0.73 13.68 -3.72
CA CYS A 364 0.68 13.50 -3.38
C CYS A 364 0.98 13.48 -1.87
N ASP A 365 0.03 13.90 -1.04
CA ASP A 365 0.19 13.99 0.42
C ASP A 365 -0.07 12.63 1.09
N TYR A 366 -0.86 11.78 0.43
CA TYR A 366 -1.17 10.42 0.91
C TYR A 366 -0.16 9.35 0.47
N ARG A 367 0.96 9.72 -0.18
CA ARG A 367 2.01 8.76 -0.57
C ARG A 367 2.66 8.16 0.69
N GLY A 368 2.78 6.84 0.72
CA GLY A 368 3.34 6.14 1.89
C GLY A 368 2.38 6.07 3.08
N THR A 369 1.10 6.39 2.92
CA THR A 369 0.09 6.22 3.99
C THR A 369 -0.23 4.74 4.16
N ASP A 370 -0.12 4.23 5.39
CA ASP A 370 -0.24 2.81 5.70
C ASP A 370 -1.69 2.29 5.68
N GLU A 371 -2.66 3.14 5.99
CA GLU A 371 -4.07 2.78 6.04
C GLU A 371 -4.62 2.39 4.65
N SER A 372 -5.51 1.39 4.60
CA SER A 372 -6.08 0.88 3.35
C SER A 372 -6.95 1.91 2.63
N THR A 373 -7.58 2.79 3.40
CA THR A 373 -8.53 3.79 2.94
C THR A 373 -8.49 5.03 3.82
N ILE A 374 -8.61 6.20 3.21
CA ILE A 374 -8.45 7.49 3.88
C ILE A 374 -9.65 8.36 3.52
N ILE A 375 -10.60 8.49 4.43
CA ILE A 375 -11.85 9.23 4.21
C ILE A 375 -11.54 10.72 4.08
N ASP A 376 -11.96 11.32 2.97
CA ASP A 376 -11.95 12.77 2.76
C ASP A 376 -13.29 13.33 3.26
N SER A 377 -13.33 13.70 4.54
CA SER A 377 -14.58 14.08 5.21
C SER A 377 -15.15 15.40 4.71
N SER A 378 -14.30 16.23 4.09
CA SER A 378 -14.69 17.48 3.45
C SER A 378 -15.62 17.20 2.27
N LEU A 379 -15.33 16.13 1.50
CA LEU A 379 -16.03 15.72 0.29
C LEU A 379 -17.21 14.76 0.52
N THR A 380 -17.48 14.34 1.76
CA THR A 380 -18.73 13.64 2.11
C THR A 380 -19.94 14.53 1.81
N MET A 381 -20.94 13.98 1.12
CA MET A 381 -22.20 14.67 0.77
C MET A 381 -23.39 13.76 1.06
N VAL A 382 -24.53 14.37 1.41
CA VAL A 382 -25.83 13.70 1.44
C VAL A 382 -26.81 14.52 0.60
N MET A 383 -27.56 13.85 -0.25
CA MET A 383 -28.58 14.42 -1.14
C MET A 383 -29.94 13.83 -0.78
N GLY A 384 -30.92 14.68 -0.49
CA GLY A 384 -32.13 14.24 0.20
C GLY A 384 -31.77 13.81 1.63
N ASP A 385 -32.24 12.64 2.03
CA ASP A 385 -31.87 12.00 3.30
C ASP A 385 -31.41 10.53 3.15
N ASP A 386 -31.37 9.99 1.92
CA ASP A 386 -31.07 8.59 1.64
C ASP A 386 -29.96 8.36 0.60
N MET A 387 -29.46 9.39 -0.08
CA MET A 387 -28.37 9.26 -1.06
C MET A 387 -27.07 9.89 -0.55
N ILE A 388 -26.09 9.06 -0.21
CA ILE A 388 -24.79 9.51 0.32
C ILE A 388 -23.68 9.37 -0.72
N LYS A 389 -22.72 10.28 -0.68
CA LYS A 389 -21.45 10.22 -1.41
C LYS A 389 -20.31 10.21 -0.40
N VAL A 390 -19.41 9.24 -0.52
CA VAL A 390 -18.16 9.19 0.26
C VAL A 390 -16.99 9.13 -0.71
N VAL A 391 -15.97 9.94 -0.42
CA VAL A 391 -14.71 9.98 -1.16
C VAL A 391 -13.60 9.46 -0.25
N ALA A 392 -12.79 8.54 -0.76
CA ALA A 392 -11.74 7.91 0.02
C ALA A 392 -10.45 7.73 -0.79
N TRP A 393 -9.37 8.35 -0.33
CA TRP A 393 -8.02 8.21 -0.89
C TRP A 393 -7.39 6.88 -0.47
N TYR A 394 -6.41 6.42 -1.23
CA TYR A 394 -5.58 5.27 -0.88
C TYR A 394 -4.26 5.30 -1.66
N ASP A 395 -3.15 4.99 -0.99
CA ASP A 395 -1.93 4.64 -1.70
C ASP A 395 -2.09 3.24 -2.29
N ASN A 396 -2.40 3.21 -3.60
CA ASN A 396 -2.70 1.98 -4.33
C ASN A 396 -1.50 1.02 -4.47
N GLU A 397 -0.30 1.43 -4.04
CA GLU A 397 0.87 0.57 -3.97
C GLU A 397 1.31 0.29 -2.53
N TRP A 398 1.44 1.33 -1.69
CA TRP A 398 1.98 1.21 -0.34
C TRP A 398 1.00 0.62 0.67
N GLY A 399 -0.15 1.28 0.92
CA GLY A 399 -1.19 0.77 1.84
C GLY A 399 -1.70 -0.61 1.42
N TYR A 400 -1.76 -0.88 0.12
CA TYR A 400 -2.04 -2.24 -0.38
C TYR A 400 -0.93 -3.25 -0.02
N SER A 401 0.35 -2.88 -0.16
CA SER A 401 1.46 -3.78 0.20
C SER A 401 1.55 -4.03 1.70
N GLN A 402 1.21 -3.02 2.53
CA GLN A 402 1.02 -3.22 3.97
C GLN A 402 -0.06 -4.27 4.25
N ARG A 403 -1.20 -4.25 3.52
CA ARG A 403 -2.22 -5.30 3.63
C ARG A 403 -1.77 -6.69 3.18
N VAL A 404 -0.88 -6.78 2.18
CA VAL A 404 -0.27 -8.07 1.80
C VAL A 404 0.61 -8.60 2.93
N VAL A 405 1.41 -7.73 3.59
CA VAL A 405 2.18 -8.12 4.78
C VAL A 405 1.26 -8.53 5.93
N ASP A 406 0.22 -7.76 6.22
CA ASP A 406 -0.73 -8.07 7.29
C ASP A 406 -1.48 -9.39 7.07
N LEU A 407 -1.95 -9.68 5.85
CA LEU A 407 -2.57 -10.96 5.54
C LEU A 407 -1.56 -12.12 5.62
N GLY A 408 -0.30 -11.88 5.24
CA GLY A 408 0.80 -12.84 5.47
C GLY A 408 1.04 -13.13 6.96
N GLU A 409 1.00 -12.12 7.82
CA GLU A 409 1.07 -12.28 9.29
C GLU A 409 -0.16 -13.01 9.84
N VAL A 410 -1.38 -12.74 9.34
CA VAL A 410 -2.60 -13.50 9.73
C VAL A 410 -2.46 -14.98 9.38
N MET A 411 -1.93 -15.29 8.19
CA MET A 411 -1.64 -16.68 7.79
C MET A 411 -0.56 -17.32 8.68
N ALA A 412 0.49 -16.56 9.01
CA ALA A 412 1.62 -17.05 9.80
C ALA A 412 1.30 -17.23 11.30
N ALA A 413 0.46 -16.37 11.87
CA ALA A 413 -0.01 -16.49 13.25
C ALA A 413 -0.93 -17.70 13.48
N GLN A 414 -1.57 -18.20 12.41
CA GLN A 414 -2.39 -19.42 12.42
C GLN A 414 -1.69 -20.62 11.75
N TRP A 415 -0.35 -20.59 11.64
CA TRP A 415 0.40 -21.65 10.99
C TRP A 415 0.38 -22.98 11.77
N LYS A 416 0.40 -24.11 11.06
CA LYS A 416 0.29 -25.47 11.60
C LYS A 416 1.35 -26.40 11.00
#